data_AF-A0A661ANJ5-F1
#
_entry.id   AF-A0A661ANJ5-F1
#
_cell.length_a   1.000
_cell.length_b   1.000
_cell.length_c   1.000
_cell.angle_alpha   90.00
_cell.angle_beta   90.00
_cell.angle_gamma   90.00
#
_symmetry.space_group_name_H-M   'P 1'
#
loop_
_entity.id
_entity.type
_entity.pdbx_description
1 polymer ?
#
loop_
_entity_poly.entity_id
_entity_poly.type
_entity_poly.pdbx_seq_one_letter_code
_entity_poly.pdbx_strand_id
1 'polypeptide(L)' 'MDVKRYVICCRCSFFSVYEDGERFYPVCKTKLLQVCPGCGRPIFNPYGRFCPYCGKGYRK' A
#
# COMPACT_ATOMS: atom_id res chain seq x y z
N MET A 1 20.48 -4.90 -4.50
CA MET A 1 19.17 -5.53 -4.19
C MET A 1 18.14 -4.42 -4.12
N ASP A 2 17.40 -4.19 -5.21
CA ASP A 2 16.32 -3.22 -5.25
C ASP A 2 15.18 -3.65 -4.32
N VAL A 3 14.97 -2.88 -3.25
CA VAL A 3 13.85 -3.11 -2.33
C VAL A 3 12.58 -2.64 -3.02
N LYS A 4 11.83 -3.57 -3.61
CA LYS A 4 10.53 -3.28 -4.23
C LYS A 4 9.60 -2.66 -3.19
N ARG A 5 9.09 -1.47 -3.51
CA ARG A 5 8.03 -0.80 -2.75
C ARG A 5 6.70 -1.10 -3.42
N TYR A 6 5.65 -1.17 -2.60
CA TYR A 6 4.32 -1.47 -3.09
C TYR A 6 3.33 -0.39 -2.70
N VAL A 7 2.30 -0.29 -3.52
CA VAL A 7 1.16 0.59 -3.29
C VAL A 7 -0.09 -0.24 -3.08
N ILE A 8 -0.91 0.10 -2.09
CA ILE A 8 -2.13 -0.64 -1.74
C ILE A 8 -3.35 0.27 -1.79
N CYS A 9 -4.41 -0.19 -2.45
CA CYS A 9 -5.72 0.45 -2.38
C CYS A 9 -6.42 0.08 -1.07
N CYS A 10 -6.71 1.09 -0.24
CA CYS A 10 -7.37 0.90 1.05
C CYS A 10 -8.85 0.47 0.97
N ARG A 11 -9.46 0.44 -0.23
CA ARG A 11 -10.85 0.00 -0.42
C ARG A 11 -10.95 -1.46 -0.87
N CYS A 12 -10.25 -1.82 -1.94
CA CYS A 12 -10.36 -3.14 -2.56
C CYS A 12 -9.21 -4.10 -2.20
N SER A 13 -8.17 -3.63 -1.50
CA SER A 13 -6.91 -4.37 -1.28
C SER A 13 -6.15 -4.74 -2.55
N PHE A 14 -6.48 -4.11 -3.68
CA PHE A 14 -5.61 -4.18 -4.84
C PHE A 14 -4.23 -3.62 -4.47
N PHE A 15 -3.17 -4.22 -5.00
CA PHE A 15 -1.82 -3.72 -4.84
C PHE A 15 -1.08 -3.74 -6.17
N SER A 16 -0.13 -2.81 -6.32
CA SER A 16 0.81 -2.76 -7.44
C SER A 16 2.22 -2.48 -6.94
N VAL A 17 3.21 -2.66 -7.79
CA VAL A 17 4.56 -2.15 -7.54
C VAL A 17 4.50 -0.63 -7.60
N TYR A 18 5.21 0.05 -6.70
CA TYR A 18 5.34 1.49 -6.77
C TYR A 18 6.24 1.87 -7.95
N GLU A 19 5.63 2.32 -9.03
CA GLU A 19 6.32 2.99 -10.14
C GLU A 19 6.16 4.51 -9.98
N ASP A 20 7.18 5.27 -10.40
CA ASP A 20 7.26 6.71 -10.20
C ASP A 20 6.13 7.42 -10.98
N GLY A 21 4.99 7.61 -10.31
CA GLY A 21 3.81 8.27 -10.89
C GLY A 21 2.46 7.72 -10.43
N GLU A 22 2.37 6.46 -10.01
CA GLU A 22 1.08 5.85 -9.68
C GLU A 22 0.60 6.26 -8.27
N ARG A 23 -0.40 7.16 -8.24
CA ARG A 23 -0.97 7.71 -6.99
C ARG A 23 -2.40 7.24 -6.71
N PHE A 24 -3.09 6.70 -7.71
CA PHE A 24 -4.51 6.35 -7.63
C PHE A 24 -4.78 5.00 -8.28
N TYR A 25 -5.68 4.20 -7.70
CA TYR A 25 -6.13 2.96 -8.32
C TYR A 25 -7.03 3.30 -9.53
N PRO A 26 -6.73 2.84 -10.76
CA PRO A 26 -7.48 3.21 -11.96
C PRO A 26 -8.97 2.88 -11.88
N VAL A 27 -9.36 1.82 -11.16
CA VAL A 27 -10.76 1.38 -11.08
C VAL A 27 -11.56 2.18 -10.06
N CYS A 28 -11.10 2.27 -8.81
CA CYS A 28 -11.88 2.93 -7.74
C CYS A 28 -11.49 4.38 -7.48
N LYS A 29 -10.52 4.92 -8.23
CA LYS A 29 -9.97 6.28 -8.12
C LYS A 29 -9.53 6.66 -6.69
N THR A 30 -9.29 5.66 -5.84
CA THR A 30 -8.86 5.88 -4.46
C THR A 30 -7.35 6.04 -4.42
N LYS A 31 -6.87 6.97 -3.59
CA LYS A 31 -5.44 7.19 -3.37
C LYS A 31 -4.79 5.92 -2.86
N LEU A 32 -3.73 5.48 -3.54
CA LEU A 32 -2.98 4.32 -3.12
C LEU A 32 -2.08 4.66 -1.93
N LEU A 33 -2.05 3.76 -0.96
CA LEU A 33 -1.15 3.83 0.19
C LEU A 33 0.24 3.40 -0.24
N GLN A 34 1.22 4.29 -0.16
CA GLN A 34 2.66 3.97 -0.29
C GLN A 34 3.28 3.60 1.06
N VAL A 35 2.64 4.04 2.14
CA VAL A 35 3.06 3.85 3.52
C VAL A 35 1.88 3.39 4.36
N CYS A 36 2.17 2.72 5.47
CA CYS A 36 1.17 2.33 6.44
C CYS A 36 0.46 3.57 7.03
N PRO A 37 -0.88 3.64 7.02
CA PRO A 37 -1.63 4.74 7.60
C PRO A 37 -1.67 4.73 9.15
N GLY A 38 -0.95 3.80 9.79
CA GLY A 38 -0.81 3.70 11.24
C GLY A 38 0.54 4.20 11.73
N CYS A 39 1.62 3.70 11.14
CA CYS A 39 2.99 3.98 11.59
C CYS A 39 3.85 4.74 10.57
N GLY A 40 3.32 5.06 9.39
CA GLY A 40 4.05 5.78 8.34
C GLY A 40 5.18 4.99 7.66
N ARG A 41 5.39 3.71 8.01
CA ARG A 41 6.43 2.88 7.41
C ARG A 41 6.08 2.49 5.96
N PRO A 42 7.08 2.35 5.07
CA PRO A 42 6.84 1.89 3.70
C PRO A 42 6.24 0.49 3.65
N ILE A 43 5.45 0.24 2.60
CA ILE A 43 4.83 -1.07 2.37
C ILE A 43 5.78 -1.93 1.53
N PHE A 44 6.37 -2.94 2.17
CA PHE A 44 7.25 -3.93 1.53
C PHE A 44 6.57 -5.29 1.29
N ASN A 45 5.49 -5.57 2.03
CA ASN A 45 4.71 -6.80 1.89
C ASN A 45 3.25 -6.45 1.58
N PRO A 46 2.85 -6.47 0.29
CA PRO A 46 1.49 -6.10 -0.12
C PRO A 46 0.47 -7.23 0.07
N TYR A 47 0.94 -8.47 0.23
CA TYR A 47 0.09 -9.63 0.46
C TYR A 47 -0.51 -9.63 1.88
N GLY A 48 0.13 -8.92 2.81
CA GLY A 48 -0.39 -8.72 4.16
C GLY A 48 -1.58 -7.77 4.17
N ARG A 49 -2.69 -8.18 4.81
CA ARG A 49 -3.83 -7.27 5.10
C ARG A 49 -3.49 -6.24 6.19
N PHE A 50 -2.48 -6.54 7.01
CA PHE A 50 -2.07 -5.76 8.17
C PHE A 50 -0.59 -5.37 8.06
N CYS A 51 -0.23 -4.26 8.68
CA CYS A 51 1.15 -3.83 8.79
C CYS A 51 1.95 -4.76 9.71
N PRO A 52 3.07 -5.34 9.26
CA PRO A 52 3.89 -6.22 10.10
C PRO A 52 4.57 -5.50 11.26
N TYR A 53 4.60 -4.15 11.24
CA TYR A 53 5.24 -3.34 12.27
C TYR A 53 4.29 -2.84 13.35
N CYS A 54 3.07 -2.42 12.99
CA CYS A 54 2.12 -1.84 13.94
C CYS A 54 0.79 -2.60 14.03
N GLY A 55 0.61 -3.67 13.25
CA GLY A 55 -0.62 -4.46 13.24
C GLY A 55 -1.84 -3.77 12.60
N LYS A 56 -1.76 -2.49 12.22
CA LYS A 56 -2.89 -1.77 11.63
C LYS A 56 -3.22 -2.31 10.23
N GLY A 57 -4.50 -2.50 9.95
CA GLY A 57 -4.98 -2.85 8.61
C GLY A 57 -4.68 -1.77 7.59
N TYR A 58 -4.38 -2.17 6.35
CA TYR A 58 -4.25 -1.23 5.23
C TYR A 58 -5.61 -0.78 4.68
N ARG A 59 -6.69 -1.52 5.00
CA ARG A 59 -8.06 -1.10 4.68
C ARG A 59 -8.52 0.00 5.62
N LYS A 60 -9.31 0.93 5.06
CA LYS A 60 -10.11 1.88 5.84
C LYS A 60 -11.51 1.31 6.07
#